data_AF-A0AAV2YY46-F1
#
_entry.id   AF-A0AAV2YY46-F1
#
_cell.length_a   1.000
_cell.length_b   1.000
_cell.length_c   1.000
_cell.angle_alpha   90.00
_cell.angle_beta   90.00
_cell.angle_gamma   90.00
#
_symmetry.space_group_name_H-M   'P 1'
#
loop_
_entity.id
_entity.type
_entity.pdbx_description
1 polymer ?
#
loop_
_entity_poly.entity_id
_entity_poly.type
_entity_poly.pdbx_seq_one_letter_code
_entity_poly.pdbx_strand_id
1 'polypeptide(L)'
;MLATTLRNATRLTAQPAQTRTLYIQVRNGGDAERVASRLHGIMNEDGVMKTLMRKRFHEKQWQKRIRKAEEQQIRHANRRIGSMIDFILSKKKAYVVLVEWC
;
A
#
# COMPACT_ATOMS: atom_id res chain seq x y z
N MET A 1 -2.85 -7.87 -52.32
CA MET A 1 -3.53 -6.82 -51.51
C MET A 1 -4.16 -7.35 -50.21
N LEU A 2 -3.62 -8.41 -49.57
CA LEU A 2 -4.17 -8.98 -48.32
C LEU A 2 -3.24 -8.82 -47.11
N ALA A 3 -2.02 -8.30 -47.29
CA ALA A 3 -1.00 -8.23 -46.25
C ALA A 3 -1.00 -6.90 -45.45
N THR A 4 -1.77 -5.91 -45.88
CA THR A 4 -1.81 -4.56 -45.26
C THR A 4 -2.95 -4.38 -44.27
N THR A 5 -3.96 -5.25 -44.26
CA THR A 5 -5.11 -5.17 -43.34
C THR A 5 -4.87 -5.86 -42.00
N LEU A 6 -3.87 -6.75 -41.89
CA LEU A 6 -3.59 -7.49 -40.64
C LEU A 6 -2.78 -6.71 -39.59
N ARG A 7 -2.14 -5.59 -39.96
CA ARG A 7 -1.34 -4.82 -38.99
C ARG A 7 -2.15 -3.91 -38.07
N ASN A 8 -3.41 -3.63 -38.42
CA ASN A 8 -4.29 -2.75 -37.63
C ASN A 8 -5.27 -3.51 -36.71
N ALA A 9 -5.29 -4.86 -36.76
CA ALA A 9 -6.20 -5.67 -35.93
C ALA A 9 -5.69 -5.92 -34.51
N THR A 10 -4.45 -5.56 -34.17
CA THR A 10 -3.89 -5.76 -32.82
C THR A 10 -4.19 -4.62 -31.84
N ARG A 11 -4.94 -3.58 -32.26
CA ARG A 11 -5.26 -2.41 -31.41
C ARG A 11 -6.70 -2.36 -30.90
N LEU A 12 -7.41 -3.49 -30.85
CA LEU A 12 -8.84 -3.52 -30.50
C LEU A 12 -9.23 -4.33 -29.24
N THR A 13 -8.27 -4.76 -28.40
CA THR A 13 -8.63 -5.50 -27.16
C THR A 13 -7.87 -5.08 -25.90
N ALA A 14 -7.38 -3.83 -25.84
CA ALA A 14 -7.04 -3.21 -24.56
C ALA A 14 -8.20 -2.32 -24.10
N GLN A 15 -9.41 -2.89 -24.01
CA GLN A 15 -10.38 -2.32 -23.09
C GLN A 15 -9.77 -2.41 -21.68
N PRO A 16 -9.87 -1.38 -20.83
CA PRO A 16 -9.35 -1.46 -19.47
C PRO A 16 -10.27 -2.35 -18.61
N ALA A 17 -10.28 -3.65 -18.88
CA ALA A 17 -10.56 -4.69 -17.89
C ALA A 17 -9.27 -5.02 -17.09
N GLN A 18 -8.37 -4.05 -16.94
CA GLN A 18 -6.97 -4.20 -16.50
C GLN A 18 -6.77 -4.17 -14.96
N THR A 19 -7.68 -4.67 -14.14
CA THR A 19 -7.52 -4.52 -12.66
C THR A 19 -7.92 -5.72 -11.81
N ARG A 20 -7.81 -6.96 -12.31
CA ARG A 20 -8.05 -8.14 -11.44
C ARG A 20 -7.03 -9.27 -11.55
N THR A 21 -6.13 -9.24 -12.51
CA THR A 21 -5.11 -10.29 -12.70
C THR A 21 -3.73 -9.66 -12.85
N LEU A 22 -2.81 -10.08 -12.00
CA LEU A 22 -1.39 -9.71 -12.02
C LEU A 22 -0.59 -10.96 -12.39
N TYR A 23 0.22 -10.86 -13.44
CA TYR A 23 1.14 -11.93 -13.82
C TYR A 23 2.45 -11.69 -13.09
N ILE A 24 2.89 -12.67 -12.30
CA ILE A 24 4.12 -12.57 -11.51
C ILE A 24 5.01 -13.73 -11.89
N GLN A 25 6.25 -13.41 -12.27
CA GLN A 25 7.25 -14.43 -12.53
C GLN A 25 7.79 -14.96 -11.20
N VAL A 26 7.41 -16.18 -10.85
CA VAL A 26 7.99 -16.90 -9.71
C VAL A 26 9.24 -17.63 -10.21
N ARG A 27 10.36 -17.50 -9.48
CA ARG A 27 11.58 -18.27 -9.78
C ARG A 27 11.31 -19.77 -9.65
N ASN A 28 12.01 -20.59 -10.42
CA ASN A 28 11.91 -22.05 -10.28
C ASN A 28 12.23 -22.48 -8.84
N GLY A 29 11.34 -23.27 -8.22
CA GLY A 29 11.41 -23.65 -6.80
C GLY A 29 10.91 -22.58 -5.81
N GLY A 30 10.37 -21.46 -6.30
CA GLY A 30 9.79 -20.42 -5.48
C GLY A 30 8.37 -20.76 -5.02
N ASP A 31 8.07 -20.39 -3.79
CA ASP A 31 6.74 -20.53 -3.21
C ASP A 31 5.80 -19.42 -3.72
N ALA A 32 4.80 -19.81 -4.51
CA ALA A 32 3.82 -18.91 -5.09
C ALA A 32 2.94 -18.21 -4.03
N GLU A 33 2.65 -18.88 -2.90
CA GLU A 33 1.83 -18.31 -1.83
C GLU A 33 2.56 -17.17 -1.12
N ARG A 34 3.87 -17.34 -0.88
CA ARG A 34 4.71 -16.29 -0.31
C ARG A 34 4.80 -15.08 -1.23
N VAL A 35 4.88 -15.31 -2.55
CA VAL A 35 4.88 -14.23 -3.54
C VAL A 35 3.54 -13.49 -3.56
N ALA A 36 2.43 -14.21 -3.52
CA ALA A 36 1.09 -13.61 -3.45
C ALA A 36 0.89 -12.79 -2.17
N SER A 37 1.34 -13.32 -1.02
CA SER A 37 1.28 -12.63 0.27
C SER A 37 2.10 -11.34 0.27
N ARG A 38 3.30 -11.38 -0.33
CA ARG A 38 4.15 -10.21 -0.49
C ARG A 38 3.52 -9.17 -1.41
N LEU A 39 2.93 -9.61 -2.53
CA LEU A 39 2.19 -8.73 -3.42
C LEU A 39 1.04 -8.04 -2.69
N HIS A 40 0.28 -8.79 -1.90
CA HIS A 40 -0.83 -8.23 -1.11
C HIS A 40 -0.34 -7.17 -0.10
N GLY A 41 0.80 -7.42 0.54
CA GLY A 41 1.49 -6.44 1.39
C GLY A 41 1.81 -5.15 0.64
N ILE A 42 2.48 -5.26 -0.51
CA ILE A 42 2.85 -4.11 -1.37
C ILE A 42 1.61 -3.31 -1.79
N MET A 43 0.55 -3.98 -2.23
CA MET A 43 -0.70 -3.31 -2.62
C MET A 43 -1.36 -2.53 -1.47
N ASN A 44 -1.23 -3.03 -0.24
CA ASN A 44 -1.72 -2.34 0.95
C ASN A 44 -0.83 -1.15 1.32
N GLU A 45 0.50 -1.28 1.23
CA GLU A 45 1.46 -0.20 1.45
C GLU A 45 1.28 0.95 0.44
N ASP A 46 1.12 0.62 -0.84
CA ASP A 46 0.83 1.57 -1.93
C ASP A 46 -0.58 2.21 -1.81
N GLY A 47 -1.41 1.71 -0.90
CA GLY A 47 -2.76 2.22 -0.66
C GLY A 47 -3.74 1.93 -1.80
N VAL A 48 -3.45 0.93 -2.64
CA VAL A 48 -4.29 0.51 -3.79
C VAL A 48 -5.68 0.13 -3.29
N MET A 49 -5.75 -0.72 -2.27
CA MET A 49 -7.02 -1.19 -1.70
C MET A 49 -7.85 -0.03 -1.13
N LYS A 50 -7.19 0.89 -0.40
CA LYS A 50 -7.84 2.09 0.15
C LYS A 50 -8.41 2.99 -0.94
N THR A 51 -7.68 3.12 -2.05
CA THR A 51 -8.10 3.93 -3.20
C THR A 51 -9.28 3.31 -3.94
N LEU A 52 -9.26 1.99 -4.16
CA LEU A 52 -10.36 1.27 -4.78
C LEU A 52 -11.66 1.42 -3.97
N MET A 53 -11.59 1.26 -2.64
CA MET A 53 -12.77 1.42 -1.77
C MET A 53 -13.35 2.84 -1.84
N ARG A 54 -12.51 3.87 -1.91
CA ARG A 54 -12.95 5.27 -2.05
C ARG A 54 -13.56 5.57 -3.41
N LYS A 55 -13.12 4.89 -4.48
CA LYS A 55 -13.67 5.09 -5.84
C LYS A 55 -14.99 4.37 -6.06
N ARG A 56 -15.37 3.44 -5.18
CA ARG A 56 -16.62 2.68 -5.28
C ARG A 56 -17.87 3.56 -5.16
N PHE A 57 -17.81 4.62 -4.37
CA PHE A 57 -18.92 5.54 -4.13
C PHE A 57 -18.49 6.99 -4.34
N HIS A 58 -19.43 7.84 -4.79
CA HIS A 58 -19.16 9.26 -4.96
C HIS A 58 -19.04 9.95 -3.59
N GLU A 59 -17.92 10.64 -3.37
CA GLU A 59 -17.67 11.49 -2.20
C GLU A 59 -17.67 12.97 -2.64
N LYS A 60 -18.48 13.80 -1.98
CA LYS A 60 -18.51 15.26 -2.27
C LYS A 60 -17.15 15.88 -1.88
N GLN A 61 -16.74 16.94 -2.59
CA GLN A 61 -15.43 17.56 -2.37
C GLN A 61 -15.24 18.13 -0.95
N TRP A 62 -16.31 18.60 -0.29
CA TRP A 62 -16.22 19.09 1.08
C TRP A 62 -16.08 17.94 2.09
N GLN A 63 -16.78 16.82 1.89
CA GLN A 63 -16.62 15.60 2.70
C GLN A 63 -15.19 15.06 2.59
N LYS A 64 -14.66 15.04 1.36
CA LYS A 64 -13.27 14.67 1.07
C LYS A 64 -12.26 15.54 1.82
N ARG A 65 -12.53 16.83 1.97
CA ARG A 65 -11.66 17.77 2.72
C ARG A 65 -11.69 17.47 4.22
N ILE A 66 -12.86 17.27 4.80
CA ILE A 66 -13.03 16.91 6.22
C ILE A 66 -12.29 15.61 6.52
N ARG A 67 -12.58 14.54 5.76
CA ARG A 67 -11.92 13.24 5.93
C ARG A 67 -10.40 13.33 5.83
N LYS A 68 -9.88 14.11 4.87
CA LYS A 68 -8.41 14.28 4.74
C LYS A 68 -7.80 14.98 5.95
N ALA A 69 -8.48 15.98 6.52
CA ALA A 69 -8.02 16.69 7.70
C ALA A 69 -8.02 15.76 8.93
N GLU A 70 -9.09 15.00 9.15
CA GLU A 70 -9.19 14.00 10.23
C GLU A 70 -8.13 12.91 10.09
N GLU A 71 -7.96 12.34 8.89
CA GLU A 71 -6.90 11.35 8.62
C GLU A 71 -5.49 11.92 8.85
N GLN A 72 -5.30 13.23 8.67
CA GLN A 72 -4.03 13.89 8.97
C GLN A 72 -3.83 14.09 10.47
N GLN A 73 -4.87 14.48 11.21
CA GLN A 73 -4.83 14.61 12.66
C GLN A 73 -4.50 13.27 13.33
N ILE A 74 -5.16 12.19 12.91
CA ILE A 74 -4.90 10.83 13.40
C ILE A 74 -3.43 10.44 13.13
N ARG A 75 -2.91 10.71 11.93
CA ARG A 75 -1.50 10.42 11.60
C ARG A 75 -0.53 11.20 12.48
N HIS A 76 -0.78 12.48 12.72
CA HIS A 76 0.05 13.31 13.59
C HIS A 76 0.00 12.83 15.05
N ALA A 77 -1.19 12.47 15.54
CA ALA A 77 -1.35 11.90 16.88
C ALA A 77 -0.59 10.58 17.04
N ASN A 78 -0.72 9.66 16.08
CA ASN A 78 0.01 8.38 16.08
C ASN A 78 1.52 8.58 16.05
N ARG A 79 2.03 9.54 15.25
CA ARG A 79 3.45 9.88 15.22
C ARG A 79 3.93 10.40 16.59
N ARG A 80 3.15 11.25 17.24
CA ARG A 80 3.47 11.79 18.57
C ARG A 80 3.49 10.70 19.62
N ILE A 81 2.49 9.82 19.64
CA ILE A 81 2.42 8.68 20.56
C ILE A 81 3.62 7.75 20.34
N GLY A 82 3.96 7.42 19.10
CA GLY A 82 5.15 6.63 18.76
C GLY A 82 6.43 7.24 19.33
N SER A 83 6.66 8.53 19.09
CA SER A 83 7.85 9.22 19.65
C SER A 83 7.90 9.24 21.18
N MET A 84 6.74 9.29 21.85
CA MET A 84 6.65 9.24 23.31
C MET A 84 7.00 7.86 23.84
N ILE A 85 6.52 6.80 23.16
CA ILE A 85 6.86 5.41 23.50
C ILE A 85 8.37 5.19 23.33
N ASP A 86 8.95 5.62 22.22
CA ASP A 86 10.38 5.49 21.96
C ASP A 86 11.22 6.22 23.01
N PHE A 87 10.79 7.42 23.41
CA PHE A 87 11.42 8.17 24.50
C PHE A 87 11.39 7.39 25.81
N ILE A 88 10.24 6.87 26.23
CA ILE A 88 10.11 6.08 27.46
C ILE A 88 10.97 4.82 27.41
N LEU A 89 10.96 4.09 26.29
CA LEU A 89 11.76 2.87 26.11
C LEU A 89 13.26 3.17 26.16
N SER A 90 13.72 4.25 25.53
CA SER A 90 15.13 4.66 25.57
C SER A 90 15.60 4.99 27.00
N LYS A 91 14.77 5.70 27.77
CA LYS A 91 15.07 6.01 29.18
C LYS A 91 15.10 4.74 30.03
N LYS A 92 14.11 3.85 29.89
CA LYS A 92 14.07 2.57 30.61
C LYS A 92 15.30 1.71 30.31
N LYS A 93 15.71 1.60 29.04
CA LYS A 93 16.91 0.86 28.66
C LYS A 93 18.18 1.46 29.28
N ALA A 94 18.29 2.78 29.30
CA ALA A 94 19.42 3.46 29.96
C ALA A 94 19.48 3.18 31.47
N TYR A 95 18.34 3.12 32.15
CA TYR A 95 18.29 2.73 33.57
C TYR A 95 18.72 1.28 33.81
N VAL A 96 18.31 0.33 32.96
CA VAL A 96 18.75 -1.07 33.07
C VAL A 96 20.26 -1.19 32.91
N VAL A 97 20.84 -0.50 31.91
CA VAL A 97 22.29 -0.49 31.70
C VAL A 97 23.03 0.19 32.86
N LEU A 98 22.48 1.23 33.50
CA LEU A 98 23.13 1.85 34.65
C LEU A 98 23.12 0.95 35.90
N VAL A 99 22.08 0.13 36.09
CA VAL A 99 21.98 -0.79 37.24
C VAL A 99 22.88 -2.02 37.08
N GLU A 100 23.11 -2.51 35.86
CA GLU A 100 24.03 -3.64 35.62
C GLU A 100 25.52 -3.28 35.77
N TRP A 101 25.86 -1.98 35.80
CA TRP A 101 27.23 -1.48 35.89
C TRP A 101 27.54 -0.81 37.24
N CYS A 102 26.62 -0.90 38.21
CA CYS A 102 26.82 -0.55 39.62
C CYS A 102 26.81 -1.81 40.48
#